data_AF-A0A2A5G658-F1
#
_entry.id   AF-A0A2A5G658-F1
#
_cell.length_a   1.000
_cell.length_b   1.000
_cell.length_c   1.000
_cell.angle_alpha   90.00
_cell.angle_beta   90.00
_cell.angle_gamma   90.00
#
_symmetry.space_group_name_H-M   'P 1'
#
loop_
_entity.id
_entity.type
_entity.pdbx_description
1 polymer ?
#
loop_
_entity_poly.entity_id
_entity_poly.type
_entity_poly.pdbx_seq_one_letter_code
_entity_poly.pdbx_strand_id
1 'polypeptide(L)'
;MSVVIDEKDLKKFIMVGDRVLVKPKTPPLKTRSGLYLPPTVQEHEKIHAGYVVRVGPGYPIPAINEADEPWKDKSDEVKYVPLQPKDGDLAVYLQKNGYEIEFNKEKYIIIPHSAILMLIRDEGLFD
;
A
#
# COMPACT_ATOMS: atom_id res chain seq x y z
N MET A 1 12.84 12.78 3.88
CA MET A 1 12.17 13.38 5.05
C MET A 1 10.98 12.49 5.38
N SER A 2 11.00 11.84 6.54
CA SER A 2 9.84 11.09 7.05
C SER A 2 8.87 12.05 7.73
N VAL A 3 7.58 11.86 7.50
CA VAL A 3 6.53 12.61 8.22
C VAL A 3 6.14 11.78 9.45
N VAL A 4 6.21 12.39 10.63
CA VAL A 4 5.77 11.77 11.89
C VAL A 4 4.29 12.07 12.09
N ILE A 5 3.49 11.03 12.35
CA ILE A 5 2.04 11.15 12.58
C ILE A 5 1.75 10.78 14.04
N ASP A 6 1.18 11.73 14.80
CA ASP A 6 0.86 11.59 16.24
C ASP A 6 -0.51 10.93 16.54
N GLU A 7 -1.13 10.30 15.54
CA GLU A 7 -2.36 9.53 15.74
C GLU A 7 -2.08 8.17 16.42
N LYS A 8 -3.10 7.59 17.05
CA LYS A 8 -2.99 6.29 17.74
C LYS A 8 -3.68 5.14 17.01
N ASP A 9 -4.66 5.45 16.15
CA ASP A 9 -5.51 4.46 15.52
C ASP A 9 -5.23 4.32 14.02
N LEU A 10 -4.56 3.23 13.65
CA LEU A 10 -4.30 2.87 12.25
C LEU A 10 -5.59 2.72 11.41
N LYS A 11 -6.71 2.37 12.06
CA LYS A 11 -8.02 2.22 11.42
C LYS A 11 -8.58 3.54 10.85
N LYS A 12 -8.10 4.68 11.36
CA LYS A 12 -8.49 6.01 10.87
C LYS A 12 -7.75 6.41 9.58
N PHE A 13 -6.77 5.61 9.16
CA PHE A 13 -5.98 5.93 7.99
C PHE A 13 -6.81 5.61 6.75
N ILE A 14 -7.13 6.65 5.99
CA ILE A 14 -7.87 6.55 4.73
C ILE A 14 -6.87 6.85 3.62
N MET A 15 -6.65 5.85 2.76
CA MET A 15 -5.78 6.00 1.60
C MET A 15 -6.56 6.69 0.48
N VAL A 16 -5.92 7.66 -0.19
CA VAL A 16 -6.55 8.46 -1.24
C VAL A 16 -6.11 7.96 -2.62
N GLY A 17 -7.09 7.67 -3.48
CA GLY A 17 -6.87 7.22 -4.86
C GLY A 17 -6.31 5.80 -4.93
N ASP A 18 -5.29 5.61 -5.75
CA ASP A 18 -4.63 4.33 -5.99
C ASP A 18 -3.45 4.04 -5.03
N ARG A 19 -3.39 4.75 -3.90
CA ARG A 19 -2.31 4.61 -2.94
C ARG A 19 -2.52 3.43 -2.01
N VAL A 20 -1.41 2.79 -1.65
CA VAL A 20 -1.38 1.63 -0.75
C VAL A 20 -0.39 1.91 0.37
N LEU A 21 -0.82 1.67 1.61
CA LEU A 21 0.02 1.75 2.79
C LEU A 21 0.62 0.38 3.07
N VAL A 22 1.95 0.32 3.14
CA VAL A 22 2.70 -0.91 3.34
C VAL A 22 3.58 -0.77 4.58
N LYS A 23 3.58 -1.81 5.42
CA LYS A 23 4.55 -1.98 6.50
C LYS A 23 5.74 -2.78 5.95
N PRO A 24 6.94 -2.18 5.79
CA PRO A 24 8.10 -2.86 5.26
C PRO A 24 8.45 -4.07 6.12
N LYS A 25 8.76 -5.19 5.48
CA LYS A 25 9.36 -6.34 6.16
C LYS A 25 10.84 -6.05 6.33
N THR A 26 11.34 -6.18 7.55
CA THR A 26 12.77 -5.97 7.83
C THR A 26 13.59 -6.95 6.98
N PRO A 27 14.56 -6.47 6.17
CA PRO A 27 15.41 -7.36 5.41
C PRO A 27 16.27 -8.21 6.38
N PRO A 28 16.57 -9.46 6.03
CA PRO A 28 17.41 -10.30 6.87
C PRO A 28 18.83 -9.72 6.95
N LEU A 29 19.29 -9.40 8.18
CA LEU A 29 20.63 -8.85 8.42
C LEU A 29 21.76 -9.84 8.05
N LYS A 30 21.43 -11.14 7.99
CA LYS A 30 22.37 -12.24 7.79
C LYS A 30 22.01 -13.01 6.52
N THR A 31 22.99 -13.23 5.65
CA THR A 31 22.81 -14.07 4.46
C THR A 31 22.63 -15.54 4.84
N ARG A 32 22.18 -16.37 3.90
CA ARG A 32 22.11 -17.84 4.07
C ARG A 32 23.48 -18.47 4.40
N SER A 33 24.57 -17.82 3.99
CA SER A 33 25.95 -18.23 4.31
C SER A 33 26.46 -17.74 5.68
N GLY A 34 25.68 -16.92 6.37
CA GLY A 34 26.00 -16.42 7.69
C GLY A 34 26.77 -15.09 7.74
N LEU A 35 26.93 -14.42 6.61
CA LEU A 35 27.60 -13.11 6.51
C LEU A 35 26.62 -11.98 6.86
N TYR A 36 27.10 -10.95 7.54
CA TYR A 36 26.32 -9.74 7.79
C TYR A 36 26.36 -8.82 6.57
N LEU A 37 25.20 -8.32 6.14
CA LEU A 37 25.13 -7.32 5.09
C LEU A 37 25.48 -5.93 5.64
N PRO A 38 26.40 -5.19 5.00
CA PRO A 38 26.60 -3.78 5.33
C PRO A 38 25.36 -2.96 4.93
N PRO A 39 25.04 -1.87 5.65
CA PRO A 39 23.84 -1.06 5.42
C PRO A 39 23.79 -0.49 4.00
N THR A 40 24.94 -0.17 3.40
CA THR A 40 25.06 0.35 2.04
C THR A 40 24.46 -0.58 0.98
N VAL A 41 24.51 -1.91 1.19
CA VAL A 41 23.94 -2.87 0.22
C VAL A 41 22.42 -2.96 0.37
N GLN A 42 21.91 -2.83 1.60
CA GLN A 42 20.47 -2.87 1.88
C GLN A 42 19.76 -1.64 1.31
N GLU A 43 20.41 -0.48 1.31
CA GLU A 43 19.89 0.75 0.70
C GLU A 43 19.92 0.72 -0.84
N HIS A 44 20.75 -0.13 -1.44
CA HIS A 44 20.85 -0.30 -2.89
C HIS A 44 19.88 -1.34 -3.46
N GLU A 45 19.23 -2.15 -2.62
CA GLU A 45 18.14 -3.01 -3.08
C GLU A 45 17.01 -2.12 -3.60
N LYS A 46 16.66 -2.29 -4.88
CA LYS A 46 15.57 -1.51 -5.49
C LYS A 46 14.19 -2.07 -5.12
N ILE A 47 14.16 -3.33 -4.72
CA ILE A 47 12.95 -4.13 -4.54
C ILE A 47 12.87 -4.52 -3.06
N HIS A 48 11.72 -4.25 -2.45
CA HIS A 48 11.45 -4.57 -1.05
C HIS A 48 10.18 -5.40 -0.95
N ALA A 49 10.03 -6.07 0.18
CA ALA A 49 8.81 -6.77 0.54
C ALA A 49 8.19 -6.15 1.80
N GLY A 50 6.87 -6.15 1.90
CA GLY A 50 6.16 -5.61 3.04
C GLY A 50 4.69 -6.02 3.04
N TYR A 51 4.04 -5.89 4.19
CA TYR A 51 2.63 -6.25 4.34
C TYR A 51 1.74 -5.05 4.03
N VAL A 52 0.71 -5.26 3.24
CA VAL A 52 -0.31 -4.25 2.94
C VAL A 52 -1.15 -4.04 4.20
N VAL A 53 -1.20 -2.79 4.63
CA VAL A 53 -1.92 -2.36 5.83
C VAL A 53 -3.26 -1.76 5.46
N ARG A 54 -3.25 -0.93 4.40
CA ARG A 54 -4.43 -0.22 3.94
C ARG A 54 -4.37 0.02 2.45
N VAL A 55 -5.52 -0.12 1.79
CA VAL A 55 -5.67 0.09 0.35
C VAL A 55 -6.60 1.27 0.08
N GLY A 56 -6.26 2.09 -0.91
CA GLY A 56 -7.12 3.18 -1.37
C GLY A 56 -8.35 2.69 -2.13
N PRO A 57 -9.34 3.57 -2.35
CA PRO A 57 -10.56 3.23 -3.10
C PRO A 57 -10.27 2.88 -4.57
N GLY A 58 -9.10 3.27 -5.09
CA GLY A 58 -8.67 3.01 -6.45
C GLY A 58 -8.96 4.16 -7.40
N TYR A 59 -9.28 3.87 -8.66
CA TYR A 59 -9.39 4.88 -9.70
C TYR A 59 -10.83 5.39 -9.81
N PRO A 60 -11.05 6.72 -9.74
CA PRO A 60 -12.39 7.27 -9.92
C PRO A 60 -12.84 7.07 -11.36
N ILE A 61 -14.02 6.48 -11.54
CA ILE A 61 -14.74 6.49 -12.80
C ILE A 61 -15.55 7.78 -12.81
N PRO A 62 -15.36 8.68 -13.79
CA PRO A 62 -16.27 9.80 -13.94
C PRO A 62 -17.67 9.21 -14.12
N ALA A 63 -18.64 9.68 -13.33
CA ALA A 63 -20.03 9.39 -13.59
C ALA A 63 -20.32 9.89 -15.00
N ILE A 64 -20.33 8.98 -15.98
CA ILE A 64 -20.93 9.26 -17.27
C ILE A 64 -22.39 9.41 -16.89
N ASN A 65 -22.85 10.65 -16.84
CA ASN A 65 -24.27 10.92 -16.78
C ASN A 65 -24.85 10.23 -18.02
N GLU A 66 -25.37 9.00 -17.84
CA GLU A 66 -26.40 8.45 -18.70
C GLU A 66 -27.60 9.38 -18.52
N ALA A 67 -27.54 10.51 -19.23
CA ALA A 67 -28.69 11.33 -19.49
C ALA A 67 -29.65 10.46 -20.31
N ASP A 68 -30.59 9.78 -19.64
CA ASP A 68 -31.87 9.41 -20.27
C ASP A 68 -32.95 8.82 -19.34
N GLU A 69 -32.75 8.69 -18.01
CA GLU A 69 -33.82 8.17 -17.14
C GLU A 69 -34.27 9.18 -16.06
N PRO A 70 -35.42 9.86 -16.24
CA PRO A 70 -35.94 10.87 -15.30
C PRO A 70 -36.38 10.30 -13.93
N TRP A 71 -36.33 8.98 -13.73
CA TRP A 71 -36.64 8.30 -12.47
C TRP A 71 -35.40 7.79 -11.70
N LYS A 72 -34.19 7.87 -12.26
CA LYS A 72 -32.97 7.52 -11.52
C LYS A 72 -32.60 8.69 -10.62
N ASP A 73 -32.48 8.43 -9.31
CA ASP A 73 -31.90 9.37 -8.37
C ASP A 73 -30.54 9.84 -8.90
N LYS A 74 -30.38 11.17 -9.06
CA LYS A 74 -29.11 11.79 -9.40
C LYS A 74 -28.18 11.70 -8.19
N SER A 75 -27.68 10.51 -7.90
CA SER A 75 -26.54 10.36 -7.01
C SER A 75 -25.30 10.74 -7.82
N ASP A 76 -24.76 11.95 -7.60
CA ASP A 76 -23.41 12.36 -8.01
C ASP A 76 -22.30 11.53 -7.30
N GLU A 77 -22.59 10.27 -6.97
CA GLU A 77 -21.65 9.39 -6.30
C GLU A 77 -20.57 8.96 -7.28
N VAL A 78 -19.34 9.44 -7.02
CA VAL A 78 -18.14 9.01 -7.73
C VAL A 78 -17.95 7.52 -7.49
N LYS A 79 -18.10 6.73 -8.55
CA LYS A 79 -17.81 5.29 -8.52
C LYS A 79 -16.29 5.10 -8.63
N TYR A 80 -15.74 4.13 -7.89
CA TYR A 80 -14.33 3.79 -7.95
C TYR A 80 -14.13 2.37 -8.48
N VAL A 81 -13.11 2.17 -9.31
CA VAL A 81 -12.59 0.82 -9.60
C VAL A 81 -11.69 0.42 -8.44
N PRO A 82 -12.01 -0.65 -7.70
CA PRO A 82 -11.20 -1.10 -6.58
C PRO A 82 -9.82 -1.58 -7.04
N LEU A 83 -8.84 -1.47 -6.16
CA LEU A 83 -7.49 -2.00 -6.42
C LEU A 83 -7.42 -3.52 -6.19
N GLN A 84 -6.41 -4.16 -6.78
CA GLN A 84 -6.14 -5.59 -6.61
C GLN A 84 -5.60 -6.00 -5.21
N PRO A 85 -4.70 -5.22 -4.57
CA PRO A 85 -4.23 -5.51 -3.22
C PRO A 85 -5.37 -5.48 -2.21
N LYS A 86 -5.28 -6.32 -1.19
CA LYS A 86 -6.13 -6.31 -0.01
C LYS A 86 -5.30 -6.11 1.25
N ASP A 87 -5.93 -5.61 2.30
CA ASP A 87 -5.34 -5.52 3.63
C ASP A 87 -4.86 -6.94 4.06
N GLY A 88 -3.60 -7.06 4.45
CA GLY A 88 -2.96 -8.33 4.84
C GLY A 88 -2.12 -9.00 3.75
N ASP A 89 -2.24 -8.62 2.48
CA ASP A 89 -1.42 -9.21 1.41
C ASP A 89 0.07 -8.88 1.62
N LEU A 90 0.97 -9.80 1.25
CA LEU A 90 2.42 -9.52 1.19
C LEU A 90 2.76 -8.94 -0.18
N ALA A 91 3.13 -7.67 -0.23
CA ALA A 91 3.50 -6.97 -1.46
C ALA A 91 5.02 -6.94 -1.67
N VAL A 92 5.44 -7.19 -2.90
CA VAL A 92 6.79 -6.89 -3.40
C VAL A 92 6.71 -5.61 -4.23
N TYR A 93 7.49 -4.60 -3.89
CA TYR A 93 7.37 -3.26 -4.46
C TYR A 93 8.71 -2.56 -4.59
N LEU A 94 8.74 -1.48 -5.38
CA LEU A 94 9.92 -0.63 -5.55
C LEU A 94 9.95 0.51 -4.51
N GLN A 95 11.02 0.64 -3.72
CA GLN A 95 11.12 1.69 -2.69
C GLN A 95 11.21 3.11 -3.30
N LYS A 96 11.78 3.24 -4.51
CA LYS A 96 12.03 4.54 -5.16
C LYS A 96 10.78 5.43 -5.32
N ASN A 97 9.59 4.83 -5.34
CA ASN A 97 8.33 5.53 -5.55
C ASN A 97 7.49 5.67 -4.26
N GLY A 98 8.09 5.40 -3.10
CA GLY A 98 7.41 5.42 -1.81
C GLY A 98 7.66 6.70 -1.01
N TYR A 99 6.63 7.14 -0.28
CA TYR A 99 6.73 8.16 0.75
C TYR A 99 6.80 7.49 2.12
N GLU A 100 7.85 7.77 2.89
CA GLU A 100 8.02 7.22 4.23
C GLU A 100 7.26 8.04 5.27
N ILE A 101 6.47 7.35 6.10
CA ILE A 101 5.80 7.92 7.26
C ILE A 101 6.20 7.13 8.50
N GLU A 102 6.23 7.81 9.64
CA GLU A 102 6.50 7.18 10.94
C GLU A 102 5.25 7.30 11.82
N PHE A 103 4.79 6.16 12.32
CA PHE A 103 3.60 6.04 13.17
C PHE A 103 3.91 5.08 14.31
N ASN A 104 3.65 5.48 15.55
CA ASN A 104 3.95 4.68 16.75
C ASN A 104 5.41 4.15 16.80
N LYS A 105 6.39 4.95 16.33
CA LYS A 105 7.81 4.56 16.21
C LYS A 105 8.07 3.41 15.24
N GLU A 106 7.08 3.07 14.41
CA GLU A 106 7.22 2.12 13.31
C GLU A 106 7.19 2.87 11.98
N LYS A 107 8.00 2.40 11.03
CA LYS A 107 8.05 2.95 9.69
C LYS A 107 7.00 2.31 8.80
N TYR A 108 6.28 3.13 8.06
CA TYR A 108 5.36 2.72 7.00
C TYR A 108 5.72 3.45 5.71
N ILE A 109 5.34 2.86 4.59
CA ILE A 109 5.61 3.43 3.27
C ILE A 109 4.30 3.51 2.51
N ILE A 110 4.00 4.69 1.99
CA ILE A 110 2.90 4.92 1.06
C ILE A 110 3.45 4.79 -0.35
N ILE A 111 2.94 3.82 -1.11
CA ILE A 111 3.32 3.60 -2.50
C ILE A 111 2.09 3.72 -3.42
N PRO A 112 2.27 4.16 -4.68
CA PRO A 112 1.21 4.02 -5.68
C PRO A 112 1.04 2.54 -6.05
N HIS A 113 -0.17 2.15 -6.47
CA HIS A 113 -0.46 0.79 -6.94
C HIS A 113 0.51 0.34 -8.05
N SER A 114 0.92 1.25 -8.94
CA SER A 114 1.87 0.97 -10.02
C SER A 114 3.29 0.58 -9.58
N ALA A 115 3.66 0.84 -8.32
CA ALA A 115 4.96 0.45 -7.77
C ALA A 115 4.97 -0.97 -7.19
N ILE A 116 3.80 -1.62 -7.08
CA ILE A 116 3.65 -3.00 -6.63
C ILE A 116 3.94 -3.91 -7.82
N LEU A 117 4.90 -4.81 -7.66
CA LEU A 117 5.32 -5.78 -8.67
C LEU A 117 4.57 -7.11 -8.53
N MET A 118 4.32 -7.52 -7.29
CA MET A 118 3.68 -8.80 -6.97
C MET A 118 2.98 -8.72 -5.61
N LEU A 119 1.90 -9.49 -5.48
CA LEU A 119 1.19 -9.74 -4.23
C LEU A 119 1.22 -11.25 -3.96
N ILE A 120 1.45 -11.62 -2.72
CA ILE A 120 1.35 -12.99 -2.22
C ILE A 120 0.21 -12.98 -1.20
N ARG A 121 -0.85 -13.71 -1.53
CA ARG A 121 -2.00 -13.93 -0.66
C ARG A 121 -1.94 -15.37 -0.18
N ASP A 122 -1.80 -15.55 1.12
CA ASP A 122 -1.85 -16.87 1.71
C ASP A 122 -3.29 -17.12 2.17
N GLU A 123 -4.06 -17.84 1.36
CA GLU A 123 -5.47 -18.15 1.66
C GLU A 123 -5.59 -19.18 2.79
N GLY A 124 -4.51 -19.92 3.12
CA GLY A 124 -4.50 -21.00 4.11
C GLY A 124 -4.04 -20.63 5.53
N LEU A 125 -3.80 -19.34 5.82
CA LEU A 125 -3.43 -18.88 7.17
C LEU A 125 -4.63 -18.53 8.06
N PHE A 126 -5.85 -18.58 7.48
CA PHE A 126 -7.11 -18.30 8.16
C PHE A 126 -8.17 -19.42 7.99
N ASP A 127 -7.78 -20.59 7.46
CA ASP A 127 -8.56 -21.84 7.49
C ASP A 127 -8.05 -22.80 8.58
#